data_AF-A0A7X6NHD0-F1
#
_entry.id   AF-A0A7X6NHD0-F1
#
_cell.length_a   1.000
_cell.length_b   1.000
_cell.length_c   1.000
_cell.angle_alpha   90.00
_cell.angle_beta   90.00
_cell.angle_gamma   90.00
#
_symmetry.space_group_name_H-M   'P 1'
#
loop_
_entity.id
_entity.type
_entity.pdbx_description
1 polymer ?
#
loop_
_entity_poly.entity_id
_entity_poly.type
_entity_poly.pdbx_seq_one_letter_code
_entity_poly.pdbx_strand_id
1 'polypeptide(L)'
;MNKKDEPESDSKFKSFLRRKNIEISAQRYLIEALGLMAYGLFASLLIGTILNTIGKKFGISFLTETVWPICSQMTGAAIGVAVAYGLKAPPLVLFASTITGTAGNILGGPAGAFCSALVGAEFGKLVSKETKIDIIITPAVTIIAGVLIASLVGPAIGAFMSATG
;
A
#
# COMPACT_ATOMS: atom_id res chain seq x y z
N MET A 1 43.14 10.45 -29.15
CA MET A 1 41.93 11.21 -29.56
C MET A 1 40.88 10.18 -29.95
N ASN A 2 39.70 10.02 -29.34
CA ASN A 2 38.85 10.96 -28.62
C ASN A 2 38.11 10.27 -27.45
N LYS A 3 38.03 10.98 -26.33
CA LYS A 3 36.99 10.84 -25.29
C LYS A 3 35.61 11.13 -25.88
N LYS A 4 34.59 10.43 -25.39
CA LYS A 4 33.17 10.84 -25.24
C LYS A 4 32.48 9.71 -24.45
N ASP A 5 32.50 9.78 -23.12
CA ASP A 5 31.41 10.34 -22.30
C ASP A 5 30.10 9.52 -22.42
N GLU A 6 30.10 8.30 -21.90
CA GLU A 6 28.88 7.58 -21.51
C GLU A 6 28.70 7.72 -19.99
N PRO A 7 27.49 8.01 -19.47
CA PRO A 7 27.31 8.43 -18.08
C PRO A 7 27.44 7.24 -17.12
N GLU A 8 28.61 7.10 -16.48
CA GLU A 8 28.90 6.14 -15.39
C GLU A 8 27.87 6.17 -14.24
N SER A 9 27.13 7.28 -14.11
CA SER A 9 26.10 7.52 -13.10
C SER A 9 24.86 6.63 -13.27
N ASP A 10 24.45 6.35 -14.51
CA ASP A 10 23.18 5.65 -14.81
C ASP A 10 23.23 4.17 -14.38
N SER A 11 24.42 3.56 -14.51
CA SER A 11 24.68 2.18 -14.06
C SER A 11 24.59 2.04 -12.53
N LYS A 12 25.15 2.98 -11.77
CA LYS A 12 25.14 2.95 -10.29
C LYS A 12 23.73 3.16 -9.73
N PHE A 13 22.97 4.10 -10.28
CA PHE A 13 21.60 4.38 -9.85
C PHE A 13 20.65 3.21 -10.17
N LYS A 14 20.71 2.66 -11.39
CA LYS A 14 19.92 1.49 -11.79
C LYS A 14 20.26 0.24 -10.96
N SER A 15 21.53 0.07 -10.61
CA SER A 15 21.99 -1.00 -9.71
C SER A 15 21.53 -0.80 -8.26
N PHE A 16 21.39 0.45 -7.80
CA PHE A 16 20.82 0.75 -6.49
C PHE A 16 19.33 0.42 -6.43
N LEU A 17 18.54 0.85 -7.43
CA LEU A 17 17.11 0.55 -7.50
C LEU A 17 16.83 -0.97 -7.57
N ARG A 18 17.63 -1.70 -8.37
CA ARG A 18 17.55 -3.17 -8.42
C ARG A 18 17.86 -3.82 -7.07
N ARG A 19 18.87 -3.34 -6.34
CA ARG A 19 19.18 -3.83 -4.98
C ARG A 19 18.03 -3.60 -4.00
N LYS A 20 17.25 -2.52 -4.18
CA LYS A 20 16.08 -2.19 -3.36
C LYS A 20 14.77 -2.84 -3.83
N ASN A 21 14.81 -3.70 -4.86
CA ASN A 21 13.59 -4.27 -5.47
C ASN A 21 12.61 -3.18 -5.97
N ILE A 22 13.14 -2.05 -6.42
CA ILE A 22 12.37 -0.98 -7.06
C ILE A 22 12.48 -1.19 -8.56
N GLU A 23 11.46 -1.79 -9.13
CA GLU A 23 11.30 -1.95 -10.57
C GLU A 23 10.07 -1.16 -11.01
N ILE A 24 10.31 0.02 -11.57
CA ILE A 24 9.27 0.86 -12.15
C ILE A 24 8.85 0.20 -13.47
N SER A 25 7.90 -0.73 -13.38
CA SER A 25 7.30 -1.42 -14.50
C SER A 25 5.79 -1.39 -14.36
N ALA A 26 5.09 -1.16 -15.47
CA ALA A 26 3.64 -1.25 -15.53
C ALA A 26 3.15 -2.63 -15.06
N GLN A 27 3.90 -3.69 -15.32
CA GLN A 27 3.58 -5.03 -14.83
C GLN A 27 3.60 -5.09 -13.29
N ARG A 28 4.56 -4.45 -12.64
CA ARG A 28 4.68 -4.52 -11.17
C ARG A 28 3.64 -3.67 -10.46
N TYR A 29 3.33 -2.49 -10.99
CA TYR A 29 2.37 -1.59 -10.35
C TYR A 29 0.92 -1.86 -10.75
N LEU A 30 0.64 -2.07 -12.03
CA LEU A 30 -0.74 -2.26 -12.51
C LEU A 30 -1.20 -3.71 -12.51
N ILE A 31 -0.29 -4.68 -12.60
CA ILE A 31 -0.69 -6.10 -12.62
C ILE A 31 -0.46 -6.72 -11.25
N GLU A 32 0.78 -6.70 -10.75
CA GLU A 32 1.11 -7.37 -9.47
C GLU A 32 0.52 -6.63 -8.26
N ALA A 33 0.78 -5.33 -8.11
CA ALA A 33 0.29 -4.59 -6.94
C ALA A 33 -1.24 -4.40 -6.96
N LEU A 34 -1.83 -4.10 -8.12
CA LEU A 34 -3.29 -4.00 -8.25
C LEU A 34 -3.97 -5.36 -8.07
N GLY A 35 -3.38 -6.44 -8.60
CA GLY A 35 -3.86 -7.80 -8.39
C GLY A 35 -3.82 -8.19 -6.91
N LEU A 36 -2.75 -7.84 -6.20
CA LEU A 36 -2.63 -8.10 -4.75
C LEU A 36 -3.54 -7.21 -3.90
N MET A 37 -3.80 -5.96 -4.30
CA MET A 37 -4.85 -5.15 -3.67
C MET A 37 -6.19 -5.89 -3.66
N ALA A 38 -6.56 -6.55 -4.76
CA ALA A 38 -7.79 -7.35 -4.81
C ALA A 38 -7.77 -8.44 -3.73
N TYR A 39 -6.69 -9.22 -3.61
CA TYR A 39 -6.58 -10.19 -2.51
C TYR A 39 -6.77 -9.56 -1.12
N GLY A 40 -6.24 -8.35 -0.88
CA GLY A 40 -6.46 -7.59 0.35
C GLY A 40 -7.93 -7.23 0.60
N LEU A 41 -8.63 -6.73 -0.43
CA LEU A 41 -10.07 -6.42 -0.37
C LEU A 41 -10.93 -7.67 -0.16
N PHE A 42 -10.57 -8.77 -0.83
CA PHE A 42 -11.28 -10.04 -0.71
C PHE A 42 -11.13 -10.60 0.71
N ALA A 43 -9.90 -10.67 1.23
CA ALA A 43 -9.62 -11.21 2.57
C ALA A 43 -10.22 -10.38 3.72
N SER A 44 -10.47 -9.08 3.50
CA SER A 44 -11.04 -8.17 4.50
C SER A 44 -12.53 -7.92 4.26
N LEU A 45 -12.85 -6.98 3.39
CA LEU A 45 -14.20 -6.47 3.20
C LEU A 45 -15.16 -7.53 2.66
N LEU A 46 -14.79 -8.26 1.59
CA LEU A 46 -15.70 -9.22 0.97
C LEU A 46 -16.03 -10.37 1.93
N ILE A 47 -15.03 -11.04 2.48
CA ILE A 47 -15.26 -12.11 3.46
C ILE A 47 -16.02 -11.57 4.68
N GLY A 48 -15.69 -10.37 5.17
CA GLY A 48 -16.44 -9.70 6.23
C GLY A 48 -17.93 -9.53 5.89
N THR A 49 -18.28 -9.09 4.68
CA THR A 49 -19.67 -8.94 4.26
C THR A 49 -20.42 -10.27 4.14
N ILE A 50 -19.73 -11.33 3.71
CA ILE A 50 -20.31 -12.68 3.63
C ILE A 50 -20.61 -13.19 5.03
N LEU A 51 -19.67 -13.08 5.96
CA LEU A 51 -19.87 -13.46 7.36
C LEU A 51 -21.00 -12.65 8.01
N ASN A 52 -21.07 -11.34 7.72
CA ASN A 52 -22.18 -10.51 8.17
C ASN A 52 -23.54 -10.99 7.64
N THR A 53 -23.59 -11.38 6.36
CA THR A 53 -24.82 -11.88 5.73
C THR A 53 -25.29 -13.18 6.38
N ILE A 54 -24.35 -14.09 6.71
CA ILE A 54 -24.63 -15.30 7.47
C ILE A 54 -25.12 -14.93 8.88
N GLY A 55 -24.42 -14.04 9.58
CA GLY A 55 -24.81 -13.55 10.91
C GLY A 55 -26.24 -13.02 10.94
N LYS A 56 -26.61 -12.19 9.96
CA LYS A 56 -27.97 -11.64 9.82
C LYS A 56 -29.02 -12.70 9.51
N LYS A 57 -28.72 -13.68 8.65
CA LYS A 57 -29.67 -14.75 8.29
C LYS A 57 -29.93 -15.73 9.43
N PHE A 58 -28.91 -16.04 10.22
CA PHE A 58 -28.98 -17.04 11.30
C PHE A 58 -29.10 -16.42 12.70
N GLY A 59 -29.17 -15.09 12.82
CA GLY A 59 -29.29 -14.38 14.10
C GLY A 59 -28.03 -14.46 14.98
N ILE A 60 -26.85 -14.60 14.39
CA ILE A 60 -25.58 -14.72 15.12
C ILE A 60 -24.97 -13.32 15.32
N SER A 61 -25.30 -12.66 16.44
CA SER A 61 -24.80 -11.31 16.76
C SER A 61 -23.27 -11.20 16.74
N PHE A 62 -22.54 -12.25 17.13
CA PHE A 62 -21.07 -12.23 17.09
C PHE A 62 -20.51 -11.92 15.69
N LEU A 63 -21.09 -12.49 14.63
CA LEU A 63 -20.61 -12.27 13.26
C LEU A 63 -20.94 -10.85 12.76
N THR A 64 -22.10 -10.31 13.14
CA THR A 64 -22.60 -9.03 12.65
C THR A 64 -22.11 -7.83 13.46
N GLU A 65 -22.02 -7.97 14.78
CA GLU A 65 -21.71 -6.87 15.71
C GLU A 65 -20.23 -6.84 16.11
N THR A 66 -19.52 -7.98 16.04
CA THR A 66 -18.10 -8.06 16.42
C THR A 66 -17.20 -8.27 15.21
N VAL A 67 -17.41 -9.34 14.43
CA VAL A 67 -16.51 -9.69 13.33
C VAL A 67 -16.59 -8.69 12.17
N TRP A 68 -17.80 -8.36 11.73
CA TRP A 68 -18.00 -7.47 10.58
C TRP A 68 -17.37 -6.08 10.75
N PRO A 69 -17.58 -5.34 11.86
CA PRO A 69 -16.97 -4.03 12.04
C PRO A 69 -15.43 -4.08 12.03
N ILE A 70 -14.83 -5.15 12.57
CA ILE A 70 -13.37 -5.34 12.55
C ILE A 70 -12.89 -5.53 11.11
N CYS A 71 -13.50 -6.45 10.34
CA CYS A 71 -13.14 -6.68 8.94
C CYS A 71 -13.26 -5.41 8.09
N SER A 72 -14.35 -4.66 8.26
CA SER A 72 -14.59 -3.43 7.52
C SER A 72 -13.54 -2.36 7.84
N GLN A 73 -13.27 -2.09 9.12
CA GLN A 73 -12.27 -1.09 9.53
C GLN A 73 -10.84 -1.44 9.11
N MET A 74 -10.50 -2.73 9.12
CA MET A 74 -9.17 -3.22 8.74
C MET A 74 -8.94 -3.30 7.22
N THR A 75 -9.93 -2.95 6.39
CA THR A 75 -9.84 -3.05 4.93
C THR A 75 -8.65 -2.26 4.37
N GLY A 76 -8.46 -1.02 4.84
CA GLY A 76 -7.34 -0.18 4.39
C GLY A 76 -5.98 -0.77 4.76
N ALA A 77 -5.84 -1.32 5.97
CA ALA A 77 -4.62 -2.00 6.40
C ALA A 77 -4.34 -3.26 5.57
N ALA A 78 -5.37 -4.06 5.29
CA ALA A 78 -5.24 -5.27 4.46
C ALA A 78 -4.80 -4.93 3.03
N ILE A 79 -5.38 -3.89 2.43
CA ILE A 79 -4.96 -3.37 1.12
C ILE A 79 -3.50 -2.91 1.18
N GLY A 80 -3.14 -2.09 2.17
CA GLY A 80 -1.79 -1.53 2.27
C GLY A 80 -0.71 -2.60 2.37
N VAL A 81 -0.94 -3.62 3.19
CA VAL A 81 -0.02 -4.78 3.31
C VAL A 81 0.03 -5.57 2.02
N ALA A 82 -1.11 -5.84 1.38
CA ALA A 82 -1.16 -6.63 0.15
C ALA A 82 -0.43 -5.93 -1.01
N VAL A 83 -0.60 -4.61 -1.14
CA VAL A 83 0.13 -3.79 -2.11
C VAL A 83 1.62 -3.82 -1.82
N ALA A 84 2.05 -3.57 -0.57
CA ALA A 84 3.46 -3.61 -0.20
C ALA A 84 4.08 -5.00 -0.42
N TYR A 85 3.31 -6.08 -0.19
CA TYR A 85 3.72 -7.44 -0.50
C TYR A 85 3.92 -7.64 -2.00
N GLY A 86 3.02 -7.13 -2.85
CA GLY A 86 3.18 -7.15 -4.31
C GLY A 86 4.38 -6.37 -4.82
N LEU A 87 4.71 -5.29 -4.12
CA LEU A 87 5.92 -4.52 -4.38
C LEU A 87 7.18 -5.21 -3.86
N LYS A 88 7.06 -6.37 -3.22
CA LYS A 88 8.12 -7.15 -2.56
C LYS A 88 8.90 -6.29 -1.56
N ALA A 89 8.17 -5.48 -0.80
CA ALA A 89 8.74 -4.59 0.20
C ALA A 89 9.35 -5.39 1.38
N PRO A 90 10.45 -4.90 1.99
CA PRO A 90 11.04 -5.54 3.15
C PRO A 90 10.09 -5.50 4.35
N PRO A 91 10.26 -6.38 5.35
CA PRO A 91 9.30 -6.55 6.44
C PRO A 91 8.89 -5.26 7.17
N LEU A 92 9.85 -4.37 7.46
CA LEU A 92 9.56 -3.09 8.13
C LEU A 92 8.62 -2.20 7.33
N VAL A 93 8.82 -2.13 6.01
CA VAL A 93 7.98 -1.34 5.10
C VAL A 93 6.61 -1.99 4.94
N LEU A 94 6.58 -3.32 4.84
CA LEU A 94 5.33 -4.09 4.72
C LEU A 94 4.43 -3.88 5.95
N PHE A 95 4.97 -3.94 7.17
CA PHE A 95 4.21 -3.67 8.38
C PHE A 95 3.81 -2.19 8.51
N ALA A 96 4.71 -1.27 8.18
CA ALA A 96 4.39 0.17 8.17
C ALA A 96 3.28 0.51 7.15
N SER A 97 3.15 -0.29 6.08
CA SER A 97 2.12 -0.07 5.06
C SER A 97 0.70 -0.36 5.53
N THR A 98 0.51 -1.00 6.70
CA THR A 98 -0.80 -1.07 7.37
C THR A 98 -1.35 0.34 7.64
N ILE A 99 -0.49 1.25 8.09
CA ILE A 99 -0.85 2.61 8.45
C ILE A 99 -1.09 3.45 7.19
N THR A 100 -0.21 3.35 6.20
CA THR A 100 -0.36 4.11 4.94
C THR A 100 -1.62 3.70 4.17
N GLY A 101 -1.89 2.39 4.09
CA GLY A 101 -3.11 1.87 3.47
C GLY A 101 -4.38 2.29 4.22
N THR A 102 -4.35 2.28 5.55
CA THR A 102 -5.48 2.78 6.36
C THR A 102 -5.72 4.26 6.14
N ALA A 103 -4.67 5.08 6.17
CA ALA A 103 -4.79 6.52 5.94
C ALA A 103 -5.33 6.83 4.53
N GLY A 104 -4.86 6.11 3.51
CA GLY A 104 -5.37 6.24 2.15
C GLY A 104 -6.82 5.80 2.00
N ASN A 105 -7.23 4.73 2.71
CA ASN A 105 -8.60 4.24 2.68
C ASN A 105 -9.58 5.24 3.31
N ILE A 106 -9.18 5.90 4.39
CA ILE A 106 -10.01 6.91 5.07
C ILE A 106 -10.22 8.13 4.17
N LEU A 107 -9.17 8.57 3.45
CA LEU A 107 -9.19 9.83 2.70
C LEU A 107 -9.64 9.70 1.25
N GLY A 108 -9.46 8.52 0.62
CA GLY A 108 -9.77 8.30 -0.80
C GLY A 108 -10.28 6.91 -1.12
N GLY A 109 -10.79 6.17 -0.12
CA GLY A 109 -11.30 4.81 -0.30
C GLY A 109 -10.22 3.81 -0.74
N PRO A 110 -10.63 2.63 -1.28
CA PRO A 110 -9.69 1.59 -1.68
C PRO A 110 -8.64 2.04 -2.71
N ALA A 111 -9.02 2.94 -3.62
CA ALA A 111 -8.10 3.53 -4.59
C ALA A 111 -7.07 4.46 -3.91
N GLY A 112 -7.50 5.27 -2.93
CA GLY A 112 -6.61 6.06 -2.09
C GLY A 112 -5.64 5.19 -1.29
N ALA A 113 -6.12 4.07 -0.74
CA ALA A 113 -5.30 3.08 -0.02
C ALA A 113 -4.20 2.47 -0.91
N PHE A 114 -4.53 2.17 -2.17
CA PHE A 114 -3.56 1.69 -3.14
C PHE A 114 -2.49 2.73 -3.44
N CYS A 115 -2.89 3.97 -3.75
CA CYS A 115 -1.94 5.03 -4.08
C CYS A 115 -1.03 5.38 -2.90
N SER A 116 -1.57 5.51 -1.68
CA SER A 116 -0.79 5.82 -0.48
C SER A 116 0.18 4.69 -0.12
N ALA A 117 -0.25 3.44 -0.23
CA ALA A 117 0.58 2.28 0.05
C ALA A 117 1.67 2.10 -1.01
N LEU A 118 1.35 2.31 -2.29
CA LEU A 118 2.32 2.26 -3.39
C LEU A 118 3.45 3.26 -3.15
N VAL A 119 3.11 4.54 -2.97
CA VAL A 119 4.11 5.59 -2.80
C VAL A 119 4.85 5.41 -1.47
N GLY A 120 4.13 5.18 -0.37
CA GLY A 120 4.75 4.94 0.93
C GLY A 120 5.73 3.77 0.90
N ALA A 121 5.37 2.65 0.28
CA ALA A 121 6.24 1.48 0.18
C ALA A 121 7.48 1.73 -0.70
N GLU A 122 7.37 2.50 -1.78
CA GLU A 122 8.53 2.86 -2.60
C GLU A 122 9.52 3.75 -1.82
N PHE A 123 9.02 4.78 -1.13
CA PHE A 123 9.85 5.62 -0.27
C PHE A 123 10.48 4.83 0.90
N GLY A 124 9.72 3.90 1.49
CA GLY A 124 10.24 2.99 2.50
C GLY A 124 11.35 2.08 1.99
N LYS A 125 11.19 1.51 0.78
CA LYS A 125 12.20 0.66 0.13
C LYS A 125 13.49 1.43 -0.15
N LEU A 126 13.40 2.72 -0.50
CA LEU A 126 14.58 3.55 -0.75
C LEU A 126 15.47 3.69 0.49
N VAL A 127 14.87 3.85 1.67
CA VAL A 127 15.60 4.09 2.92
C VAL A 127 15.96 2.79 3.66
N SER A 128 15.23 1.70 3.38
CA SER A 128 15.41 0.44 4.09
C SER A 128 16.82 -0.13 3.96
N LYS A 129 17.42 -0.52 5.08
CA LYS A 129 18.77 -1.11 5.23
C LYS A 129 19.94 -0.17 4.90
N GLU A 130 19.73 1.14 4.86
CA GLU A 130 20.81 2.11 4.64
C GLU A 130 21.43 2.63 5.94
N THR A 131 20.74 2.51 7.08
CA THR A 131 21.19 3.12 8.34
C THR A 131 21.26 2.12 9.50
N LYS A 132 22.07 2.43 10.52
CA LYS A 132 22.10 1.64 11.77
C LYS A 132 20.80 1.74 12.57
N ILE A 133 19.98 2.77 12.30
CA ILE A 133 18.71 3.06 12.96
C ILE A 133 17.53 2.75 12.01
N ASP A 134 17.73 1.78 11.10
CA ASP A 134 16.75 1.40 10.06
C ASP A 134 15.37 1.06 10.64
N ILE A 135 15.36 0.47 11.85
CA ILE A 135 14.15 0.07 12.56
C ILE A 135 13.21 1.23 12.88
N ILE A 136 13.71 2.47 12.99
CA ILE A 136 12.89 3.66 13.26
C ILE A 136 12.67 4.44 11.97
N ILE A 137 13.74 4.67 11.21
CA ILE A 137 13.70 5.58 10.07
C ILE A 137 12.85 5.00 8.94
N THR A 138 12.98 3.72 8.62
CA THR A 138 12.23 3.09 7.53
C THR A 138 10.72 3.11 7.73
N PRO A 139 10.18 2.67 8.87
CA PRO A 139 8.74 2.81 9.10
C PRO A 139 8.31 4.27 9.17
N ALA A 140 9.09 5.17 9.79
CA ALA A 140 8.75 6.60 9.86
C ALA A 140 8.62 7.24 8.47
N VAL A 141 9.59 7.01 7.58
CA VAL A 141 9.56 7.53 6.21
C VAL A 141 8.40 6.92 5.42
N THR A 142 8.17 5.61 5.55
CA THR A 142 7.04 4.92 4.90
C THR A 142 5.71 5.57 5.29
N ILE A 143 5.49 5.76 6.61
CA ILE A 143 4.26 6.31 7.16
C ILE A 143 4.09 7.77 6.72
N ILE A 144 5.10 8.61 6.92
CA ILE A 144 5.01 10.05 6.61
C ILE A 144 4.77 10.25 5.12
N ALA A 145 5.55 9.57 4.25
CA ALA A 145 5.36 9.68 2.80
C ALA A 145 3.97 9.18 2.37
N GLY A 146 3.53 8.04 2.89
CA GLY A 146 2.23 7.47 2.54
C GLY A 146 1.06 8.32 3.01
N VAL A 147 1.10 8.86 4.23
CA VAL A 147 0.04 9.71 4.81
C VAL A 147 -0.01 11.08 4.11
N LEU A 148 1.14 11.66 3.75
CA LEU A 148 1.18 12.89 2.95
C LEU A 148 0.49 12.67 1.59
N ILE A 149 0.79 11.56 0.92
CA ILE A 149 0.16 11.22 -0.36
C ILE A 149 -1.33 10.94 -0.20
N ALA A 150 -1.72 10.24 0.87
CA ALA A 150 -3.13 10.04 1.20
C ALA A 150 -3.86 11.38 1.38
N SER A 151 -3.22 12.38 1.99
CA SER A 151 -3.80 13.70 2.24
C SER A 151 -3.91 14.56 0.98
N LEU A 152 -2.96 14.44 0.04
CA LEU A 152 -2.95 15.20 -1.20
C LEU A 152 -3.83 14.57 -2.28
N VAL A 153 -3.75 13.24 -2.42
CA VAL A 153 -4.40 12.50 -3.50
C VAL A 153 -5.76 11.95 -3.06
N GLY A 154 -5.96 11.67 -1.77
CA GLY A 154 -7.21 11.15 -1.23
C GLY A 154 -8.43 12.02 -1.56
N PRO A 155 -8.43 13.33 -1.24
CA PRO A 155 -9.54 14.22 -1.57
C PRO A 155 -9.85 14.30 -3.06
N ALA A 156 -8.82 14.27 -3.91
CA ALA A 156 -8.99 14.29 -5.36
C ALA A 156 -9.67 13.00 -5.87
N ILE A 157 -9.25 11.84 -5.35
CA ILE A 157 -9.87 10.55 -5.68
C ILE A 157 -11.30 10.49 -5.12
N GLY A 158 -11.50 10.93 -3.88
CA GLY A 158 -12.82 10.94 -3.24
C GLY A 158 -13.81 11.81 -4.01
N ALA A 159 -13.40 13.02 -4.40
CA ALA A 159 -14.21 13.91 -5.23
C ALA A 159 -14.54 13.30 -6.59
N PHE A 160 -13.58 12.61 -7.23
CA PHE A 160 -13.83 11.91 -8.49
C PHE A 160 -14.84 10.77 -8.32
N MET A 161 -14.69 9.94 -7.28
CA MET A 161 -15.64 8.86 -6.97
C MET A 161 -17.05 9.38 -6.68
N SER A 162 -17.18 10.49 -5.97
CA SER A 162 -18.48 11.14 -5.71
C SER A 162 -19.06 11.84 -6.93
N ALA A 163 -18.24 12.26 -7.90
CA ALA A 163 -18.70 12.91 -9.12
C ALA A 163 -19.14 11.92 -10.21
N THR A 164 -18.59 10.69 -10.21
CA THR A 164 -18.92 9.64 -11.20
C THR A 164 -19.89 8.58 -10.70
N GLY A 165 -20.29 8.62 -9.42
CA GLY A 165 -21.27 7.72 -8.80
C GLY A 165 -22.67 8.31 -8.80
#